data_AF-A0A935TSS5-F1
#
_entry.id   AF-A0A935TSS5-F1
#
_cell.length_a   1.000
_cell.length_b   1.000
_cell.length_c   1.000
_cell.angle_alpha   90.00
_cell.angle_beta   90.00
_cell.angle_gamma   90.00
#
_symmetry.space_group_name_H-M   'P 1'
#
loop_
_entity.id
_entity.type
_entity.pdbx_description
1 polymer ?
#
loop_
_entity_poly.entity_id
_entity_poly.type
_entity_poly.pdbx_seq_one_letter_code
_entity_poly.pdbx_strand_id
1 'polypeptide(L)'
;MEYIKGIPREQAVLFTDCLDNIIASDNEVRLIDMFVESIEMEKFGFASKLNAEGRPAYNPKDLLKLFIYGYLNCIRSSRVLEKECRRNTE
;
A
#
# COMPACT_ATOMS: atom_id res chain seq x y z
N MET A 1 -7.42 11.74 -40.41
CA MET A 1 -7.96 10.92 -39.31
C MET A 1 -7.44 11.52 -38.02
N GLU A 2 -8.32 12.08 -37.21
CA GLU A 2 -7.91 12.73 -35.96
C GLU A 2 -7.70 11.67 -34.87
N TYR A 3 -6.47 11.61 -34.35
CA TYR A 3 -6.14 10.76 -33.22
C TYR A 3 -6.87 11.26 -31.97
N ILE A 4 -7.24 10.34 -31.09
CA ILE A 4 -7.74 10.67 -29.76
C ILE A 4 -6.62 11.43 -29.02
N LYS A 5 -6.88 12.69 -28.66
CA LYS A 5 -5.94 13.50 -27.89
C LYS A 5 -6.02 13.11 -26.41
N GLY A 6 -4.87 12.83 -25.81
CA GLY A 6 -4.76 12.52 -24.39
C GLY A 6 -4.89 13.74 -23.48
N ILE A 7 -4.87 13.49 -22.18
CA ILE A 7 -4.97 14.52 -21.14
C ILE A 7 -3.62 15.25 -20.98
N PRO A 8 -3.59 16.59 -20.93
CA PRO A 8 -2.37 17.37 -20.68
C PRO A 8 -1.74 17.05 -19.32
N ARG A 9 -0.40 16.98 -19.25
CA ARG A 9 0.34 16.67 -18.01
C ARG A 9 0.11 17.66 -16.87
N GLU A 10 -0.27 18.90 -17.19
CA GLU A 10 -0.48 19.99 -16.23
C GLU A 10 -1.93 20.08 -15.75
N GLN A 11 -2.83 19.23 -16.27
CA GLN A 11 -4.22 19.25 -15.89
C GLN A 11 -4.38 18.77 -14.43
N ALA A 12 -4.69 19.70 -13.54
CA ALA A 12 -5.07 19.39 -12.17
C ALA A 12 -6.45 18.70 -12.17
N VAL A 13 -6.54 17.56 -11.48
CA VAL A 13 -7.80 16.82 -11.28
C VAL A 13 -8.10 16.86 -9.79
N LEU A 14 -9.29 17.35 -9.42
CA LEU A 14 -9.77 17.28 -8.05
C LEU A 14 -10.13 15.80 -7.78
N PHE A 15 -9.54 15.19 -6.74
CA PHE A 15 -9.64 13.76 -6.42
C PHE A 15 -11.01 13.17 -6.77
N THR A 16 -11.08 12.37 -7.83
CA THR A 16 -12.36 11.91 -8.38
C THR A 16 -13.03 10.85 -7.49
N ASP A 17 -12.25 10.14 -6.65
CA ASP A 17 -12.67 8.89 -6.01
C ASP A 17 -11.86 8.56 -4.74
N CYS A 18 -12.44 7.74 -3.83
CA CYS A 18 -11.70 7.16 -2.71
C CYS A 18 -10.71 6.08 -3.19
N LEU A 19 -9.68 5.75 -2.41
CA LEU A 19 -8.73 4.66 -2.76
C LEU A 19 -9.46 3.35 -3.05
N ASP A 20 -10.56 3.07 -2.34
CA ASP A 20 -11.44 1.93 -2.56
C ASP A 20 -12.12 1.92 -3.94
N ASN A 21 -12.28 3.06 -4.60
CA ASN A 21 -12.85 3.13 -5.94
C ASN A 21 -11.76 3.09 -7.03
N ILE A 22 -10.51 3.40 -6.67
CA ILE A 22 -9.36 3.40 -7.61
C ILE A 22 -8.83 1.98 -7.79
N ILE A 23 -8.82 1.18 -6.72
CA ILE A 23 -8.32 -0.20 -6.73
C ILE A 23 -9.46 -1.15 -7.13
N ALA A 24 -9.22 -1.96 -8.17
CA ALA A 24 -10.20 -2.94 -8.63
C ALA A 24 -10.65 -3.90 -7.50
N SER A 25 -11.90 -4.34 -7.54
CA SER A 25 -12.49 -5.19 -6.49
C SER A 25 -11.82 -6.57 -6.38
N ASP A 26 -11.20 -7.04 -7.46
CA ASP A 26 -10.51 -8.32 -7.58
C ASP A 26 -8.98 -8.21 -7.40
N ASN A 27 -8.46 -7.02 -7.08
CA ASN A 27 -7.03 -6.84 -6.87
C ASN A 27 -6.55 -7.60 -5.60
N GLU A 28 -5.39 -8.26 -5.71
CA GLU A 28 -4.74 -9.01 -4.64
C GLU A 28 -4.49 -8.18 -3.37
N VAL A 29 -4.27 -6.87 -3.47
CA VAL A 29 -4.04 -6.02 -2.29
C VAL A 29 -5.21 -6.04 -1.31
N ARG A 30 -6.44 -6.23 -1.80
CA ARG A 30 -7.62 -6.39 -0.94
C ARG A 30 -7.61 -7.70 -0.18
N LEU A 31 -7.12 -8.78 -0.81
CA LEU A 31 -6.91 -10.05 -0.14
C LEU A 31 -5.84 -9.94 0.94
N ILE A 32 -4.73 -9.25 0.65
CA ILE A 32 -3.67 -8.98 1.62
C ILE A 32 -4.22 -8.18 2.82
N ASP A 33 -4.99 -7.13 2.56
CA ASP A 33 -5.59 -6.29 3.58
C ASP A 33 -6.51 -7.09 4.51
N MET A 34 -7.48 -7.81 3.94
CA MET A 34 -8.42 -8.67 4.67
C MET A 34 -7.68 -9.76 5.47
N PHE A 35 -6.69 -10.40 4.86
CA PHE A 35 -5.90 -11.43 5.52
C PHE A 35 -5.15 -10.88 6.73
N VAL A 36 -4.40 -9.79 6.56
CA VAL A 36 -3.63 -9.20 7.65
C VAL A 36 -4.52 -8.63 8.74
N GLU A 37 -5.69 -8.10 8.40
CA GLU A 37 -6.62 -7.58 9.39
C GLU A 37 -7.17 -8.68 10.30
N SER A 38 -7.36 -9.90 9.77
CA SER A 38 -7.80 -11.08 10.53
C SER A 38 -6.76 -11.63 11.51
N ILE A 39 -5.49 -11.18 11.42
CA ILE A 39 -4.39 -11.70 12.26
C ILE A 39 -4.32 -10.96 13.60
N GLU A 40 -4.37 -11.73 14.68
CA GLU A 40 -4.05 -11.26 16.03
C GLU A 40 -2.52 -11.14 16.23
N MET A 41 -1.98 -9.96 15.91
CA MET A 41 -0.54 -9.67 15.92
C MET A 41 0.19 -10.10 17.21
N GLU A 42 -0.44 -9.92 18.36
CA GLU A 42 0.14 -10.29 19.67
C GLU A 42 0.41 -11.79 19.78
N LYS A 43 -0.50 -12.65 19.25
CA LYS A 43 -0.34 -14.11 19.27
C LYS A 43 0.82 -14.58 18.40
N PHE A 44 1.16 -13.82 17.37
CA PHE A 44 2.30 -14.09 16.49
C PHE A 44 3.62 -13.49 16.99
N GLY A 45 3.62 -12.90 18.19
CA GLY A 45 4.83 -12.35 18.80
C GLY A 45 5.21 -10.95 18.30
N PHE A 46 4.32 -10.26 17.59
CA PHE A 46 4.54 -8.85 17.25
C PHE A 46 4.28 -7.97 18.48
N ALA A 47 5.33 -7.70 19.24
CA ALA A 47 5.29 -6.74 20.34
C ALA A 47 5.62 -5.34 19.82
N SER A 48 4.62 -4.48 19.64
CA SER A 48 4.84 -3.05 19.36
C SER A 48 4.97 -2.30 20.67
N LYS A 49 6.14 -1.73 20.96
CA LYS A 49 6.30 -0.76 22.04
C LYS A 49 6.12 0.64 21.46
N LEU A 50 5.10 1.34 21.94
CA LEU A 50 4.96 2.76 21.67
C LEU A 50 6.07 3.49 22.43
N ASN A 51 6.94 4.17 21.69
CA ASN A 51 7.95 5.02 22.30
C ASN A 51 7.27 6.31 22.80
N ALA A 52 7.59 6.72 24.03
CA ALA A 52 7.11 7.98 24.59
C ALA A 52 7.72 9.22 23.91
N GLU A 53 8.90 9.05 23.32
CA GLU A 53 9.66 10.13 22.67
C GLU A 53 10.20 9.67 21.31
N GLY A 54 10.45 10.64 20.42
CA GLY A 54 10.97 10.39 19.07
C GLY A 54 9.89 10.08 18.03
N ARG A 55 10.30 9.49 16.90
CA ARG A 55 9.36 9.16 15.80
C ARG A 55 8.52 7.94 16.19
N PRO A 56 7.18 8.01 16.07
CA PRO A 56 6.32 6.85 16.27
C PRO A 56 6.72 5.70 15.34
N ALA A 57 6.60 4.48 15.85
CA ALA A 57 6.76 3.28 15.03
C ALA A 57 5.61 3.15 14.04
N TYR A 58 5.88 2.51 12.89
CA TYR A 58 4.81 2.10 11.97
C TYR A 58 3.97 0.98 12.61
N ASN A 59 2.71 0.89 12.20
CA ASN A 59 1.85 -0.21 12.62
C ASN A 59 2.41 -1.55 12.07
N PRO A 60 2.57 -2.59 12.92
CA PRO A 60 2.99 -3.91 12.46
C PRO A 60 2.11 -4.49 11.35
N LYS A 61 0.80 -4.21 11.37
CA LYS A 61 -0.12 -4.66 10.32
C LYS A 61 0.24 -4.06 8.96
N ASP A 62 0.51 -2.76 8.90
CA ASP A 62 0.84 -2.07 7.65
C ASP A 62 2.18 -2.57 7.08
N LEU A 63 3.17 -2.78 7.94
CA LEU A 63 4.44 -3.36 7.53
C LEU A 63 4.30 -4.80 7.03
N LEU A 64 3.42 -5.59 7.63
CA LEU A 64 3.14 -6.96 7.19
C LEU A 64 2.43 -6.98 5.83
N LYS A 65 1.43 -6.11 5.62
CA LYS A 65 0.77 -5.93 4.31
C LYS A 65 1.80 -5.61 3.23
N LEU A 66 2.68 -4.64 3.49
CA LEU A 66 3.74 -4.24 2.57
C LEU A 66 4.74 -5.38 2.29
N PHE A 67 5.09 -6.16 3.31
CA PHE A 67 6.00 -7.29 3.18
C PHE A 67 5.40 -8.40 2.30
N ILE A 68 4.12 -8.75 2.51
CA ILE A 68 3.41 -9.75 1.70
C ILE A 68 3.29 -9.27 0.26
N TYR A 69 2.90 -8.00 0.05
CA TYR A 69 2.82 -7.38 -1.28
C TYR A 69 4.16 -7.50 -2.02
N GLY A 70 5.26 -7.10 -1.38
CA GLY A 70 6.59 -7.20 -1.96
C GLY A 70 6.99 -8.62 -2.29
N TYR A 71 6.63 -9.59 -1.43
CA TYR A 71 6.90 -11.00 -1.68
C TYR A 71 6.15 -11.54 -2.91
N LEU A 72 4.85 -11.25 -3.03
CA LEU A 72 4.01 -11.66 -4.16
C LEU A 72 4.49 -11.06 -5.49
N ASN A 73 4.93 -9.80 -5.44
CA ASN A 73 5.43 -9.07 -6.61
C ASN A 73 6.92 -9.30 -6.90
N CYS A 74 7.55 -10.30 -6.26
CA CYS A 74 8.97 -10.62 -6.39
C CYS A 74 9.94 -9.45 -6.07
N ILE A 75 9.49 -8.46 -5.29
CA ILE A 75 10.28 -7.32 -4.83
C ILE A 75 11.04 -7.70 -3.57
N ARG A 76 12.33 -8.00 -3.72
CA ARG A 76 13.20 -8.40 -2.60
C ARG A 76 13.97 -7.25 -1.95
N SER A 77 14.13 -6.13 -2.65
CA SER A 77 14.87 -4.98 -2.15
C SER A 77 13.96 -4.04 -1.37
N SER A 78 14.32 -3.78 -0.12
CA SER A 78 13.61 -2.81 0.73
C SER A 78 13.59 -1.41 0.12
N ARG A 79 14.62 -1.03 -0.65
CA ARG A 79 14.68 0.25 -1.36
C ARG A 79 13.77 0.32 -2.57
N VAL A 80 13.53 -0.82 -3.23
CA VAL A 80 12.55 -0.90 -4.32
C VAL A 80 11.16 -0.83 -3.72
N LEU A 81 10.91 -1.56 -2.64
CA LEU A 81 9.64 -1.53 -1.91
C LEU A 81 9.30 -0.12 -1.41
N GLU A 82 10.28 0.62 -0.87
CA GLU A 82 10.13 2.03 -0.49
C GLU A 82 9.73 2.93 -1.68
N LYS A 83 10.25 2.65 -2.88
CA LYS A 83 9.92 3.41 -4.09
C LYS A 83 8.51 3.09 -4.57
N GLU A 84 8.09 1.83 -4.51
CA GLU A 84 6.74 1.42 -4.88
C GLU A 84 5.69 2.09 -3.98
N CYS A 85 5.95 2.25 -2.68
CA CYS A 85 5.06 3.00 -1.78
C CYS A 85 4.79 4.46 -2.19
N ARG A 86 5.59 5.04 -3.10
CA ARG A 86 5.42 6.42 -3.59
C ARG A 86 4.79 6.49 -4.99
N ARG A 87 4.79 5.39 -5.72
CA ARG A 87 4.45 5.35 -7.16
C ARG A 87 3.26 4.45 -7.44
N ASN A 88 3.15 3.37 -6.70
CA ASN A 88 2.03 2.48 -6.80
C ASN A 88 0.83 3.08 -6.07
N THR A 89 -0.34 2.88 -6.66
CA THR A 89 -1.64 3.33 -6.15
C THR A 89 -2.41 2.19 -5.50
N GLU A 90 -2.02 0.94 -5.80
CA GLU A 90 -2.49 -0.29 -5.15
C GLU A 90 -1.86 -0.44 -3.76
#